data_AF-B4IPC2-F1
#
_entry.id   AF-B4IPC2-F1
#
_cell.length_a   1.000
_cell.length_b   1.000
_cell.length_c   1.000
_cell.angle_alpha   90.00
_cell.angle_beta   90.00
_cell.angle_gamma   90.00
#
_symmetry.space_group_name_H-M   'P 1'
#
loop_
_entity.id
_entity.type
_entity.pdbx_description
1 polymer ?
#
loop_
_entity_poly.entity_id
_entity_poly.type
_entity_poly.pdbx_seq_one_letter_code
_entity_poly.pdbx_strand_id
1 'polypeptide(L)'
;MADKKNLLLLFDHPTEPVFMDKGKRVTVFDVPDSFLTDRYRPISNEVQSRVGDKVEQRVPVREISIPDLRIPMSLGRDEQFSLFLPKHRRIAGRLIDIFMNMRSVDDLQSVAVYARDRVNPVLFNYALSVALLHRPDTQGLDLPSFSQTFPDRFIDSQVIRKMREESFVVQPGSRMPITIPRDYTASDLDPEHRLWYFREDLGINLHHWHWHLVYPFEASDRSIVAKDRRGELFYYMHQQVIARYNAERFSNNLARVLPFNNLRDPIAEGYFPKMDSLVASRAWPPRFESTRLSDLNREADQLNVEIGDLERWRDRIYEAIHQGFVMDERGNRVPLDEATGIDTLGNMIESSILSPNRVLVISP
;
A
#
# COMPACT_ATOMS: atom_id res chain seq x y z
N MET A 1 25.30 -18.09 3.42
CA MET A 1 24.36 -17.10 3.96
C MET A 1 24.06 -16.12 2.85
N ALA A 2 22.80 -15.98 2.48
CA ALA A 2 22.33 -15.02 1.52
C ALA A 2 22.70 -13.61 1.99
N ASP A 3 23.19 -12.78 1.06
CA ASP A 3 23.29 -11.35 1.30
C ASP A 3 21.86 -10.80 1.40
N LYS A 4 21.49 -10.23 2.55
CA LYS A 4 20.17 -9.63 2.76
C LYS A 4 19.85 -8.54 1.73
N LYS A 5 20.85 -7.92 1.09
CA LYS A 5 20.66 -6.97 -0.01
C LYS A 5 20.02 -7.61 -1.25
N ASN A 6 20.15 -8.91 -1.44
CA ASN A 6 19.49 -9.63 -2.53
C ASN A 6 17.96 -9.55 -2.43
N LEU A 7 17.40 -9.41 -1.22
CA LEU A 7 15.96 -9.23 -1.04
C LEU A 7 15.44 -7.94 -1.70
N LEU A 8 16.30 -6.91 -1.84
CA LEU A 8 15.95 -5.67 -2.52
C LEU A 8 15.75 -5.85 -4.03
N LEU A 9 16.37 -6.87 -4.63
CA LEU A 9 16.18 -7.19 -6.05
C LEU A 9 14.76 -7.70 -6.36
N LEU A 10 14.04 -8.20 -5.35
CA LEU A 10 12.68 -8.70 -5.51
C LEU A 10 11.65 -7.58 -5.73
N PHE A 11 12.02 -6.33 -5.46
CA PHE A 11 11.22 -5.13 -5.71
C PHE A 11 11.34 -4.61 -7.13
N ASP A 12 12.33 -5.09 -7.89
CA ASP A 12 12.57 -4.66 -9.25
C ASP A 12 11.62 -5.37 -10.23
N HIS A 13 11.13 -4.64 -11.23
CA HIS A 13 10.21 -5.12 -12.27
C HIS A 13 9.09 -6.04 -11.74
N PRO A 14 8.15 -5.53 -10.91
CA PRO A 14 7.29 -6.34 -10.06
C PRO A 14 6.34 -7.30 -10.81
N THR A 15 6.06 -7.03 -12.09
CA THR A 15 5.19 -7.87 -12.93
C THR A 15 5.96 -8.91 -13.73
N GLU A 16 7.26 -8.72 -13.97
CA GLU A 16 8.12 -9.67 -14.67
C GLU A 16 8.47 -10.86 -13.77
N PRO A 17 8.61 -12.09 -14.31
CA PRO A 17 9.01 -13.25 -13.52
C PRO A 17 10.36 -13.09 -12.80
N VAL A 18 10.51 -13.75 -11.65
CA VAL A 18 11.67 -13.60 -10.77
C VAL A 18 12.97 -14.16 -11.35
N PHE A 19 12.86 -15.10 -12.30
CA PHE A 19 14.01 -15.68 -13.01
C PHE A 19 14.60 -14.78 -14.10
N MET A 20 13.94 -13.66 -14.43
CA MET A 20 14.52 -12.63 -15.32
C MET A 20 15.53 -11.78 -14.56
N ASP A 21 16.39 -11.06 -15.30
CA ASP A 21 17.37 -10.16 -14.71
C ASP A 21 16.75 -9.06 -13.84
N LYS A 22 17.49 -8.66 -12.80
CA LYS A 22 17.07 -7.70 -11.78
C LYS A 22 18.19 -6.74 -11.44
N GLY A 23 17.82 -5.50 -11.15
CA GLY A 23 18.73 -4.45 -10.70
C GLY A 23 19.59 -3.86 -11.82
N LYS A 24 20.53 -2.98 -11.43
CA LYS A 24 21.41 -2.28 -12.40
C LYS A 24 22.52 -3.17 -12.96
N ARG A 25 22.98 -4.13 -12.15
CA ARG A 25 23.86 -5.23 -12.58
C ARG A 25 22.97 -6.36 -13.02
N VAL A 26 23.26 -7.01 -14.14
CA VAL A 26 22.45 -8.12 -14.66
C VAL A 26 22.50 -9.30 -13.68
N THR A 27 21.60 -9.30 -12.71
CA THR A 27 21.56 -10.26 -11.60
C THR A 27 20.36 -11.17 -11.74
N VAL A 28 20.54 -12.48 -11.58
CA VAL A 28 19.47 -13.46 -11.70
C VAL A 28 19.38 -14.33 -10.46
N PHE A 29 18.17 -14.77 -10.12
CA PHE A 29 17.97 -15.81 -9.13
C PHE A 29 18.06 -17.18 -9.80
N ASP A 30 18.87 -18.09 -9.25
CA ASP A 30 18.91 -19.49 -9.69
C ASP A 30 17.68 -20.21 -9.12
N VAL A 31 16.54 -20.06 -9.78
CA VAL A 31 15.23 -20.57 -9.34
C VAL A 31 15.13 -22.07 -9.61
N PRO A 32 14.87 -22.92 -8.59
CA PRO A 32 14.61 -24.35 -8.80
C PRO A 32 13.41 -24.58 -9.71
N ASP A 33 13.42 -25.65 -10.51
CA ASP A 33 12.30 -25.99 -11.41
C ASP A 33 10.97 -26.18 -10.66
N SER A 34 11.02 -26.63 -9.41
CA SER A 34 9.86 -26.75 -8.51
C SER A 34 9.24 -25.40 -8.14
N PHE A 35 10.01 -24.31 -8.22
CA PHE A 35 9.57 -22.96 -7.93
C PHE A 35 9.03 -22.24 -9.17
N LEU A 36 9.26 -22.75 -10.37
CA LEU A 36 8.62 -22.22 -11.57
C LEU A 36 7.11 -22.44 -11.53
N THR A 37 6.36 -21.43 -12.00
CA THR A 37 4.91 -21.54 -12.15
C THR A 37 4.58 -22.59 -13.23
N ASP A 38 3.35 -23.11 -13.21
CA ASP A 38 2.93 -24.17 -14.14
C ASP A 38 3.09 -23.78 -15.61
N ARG A 39 3.03 -22.47 -15.91
CA ARG A 39 3.26 -21.94 -17.25
C ARG A 39 4.71 -22.13 -17.73
N TYR A 40 5.69 -21.94 -16.86
CA TYR A 40 7.12 -21.93 -17.23
C TYR A 40 7.82 -23.25 -16.94
N ARG A 41 7.29 -24.09 -16.04
CA ARG A 41 7.87 -25.40 -15.71
C ARG A 41 8.15 -26.29 -16.94
N PRO A 42 7.27 -26.40 -17.96
CA PRO A 42 7.54 -27.23 -19.14
C PRO A 42 8.68 -26.71 -20.03
N ILE A 43 9.06 -25.44 -19.87
CA ILE A 43 10.06 -24.75 -20.70
C ILE A 43 11.20 -24.20 -19.84
N SER A 44 11.48 -24.82 -18.67
CA SER A 44 12.49 -24.34 -17.71
C SER A 44 13.87 -24.15 -18.35
N ASN A 45 14.32 -25.13 -19.14
CA ASN A 45 15.59 -25.09 -19.86
C ASN A 45 15.70 -23.91 -20.84
N GLU A 46 14.62 -23.56 -21.54
CA GLU A 46 14.60 -22.46 -22.51
C GLU A 46 14.62 -21.10 -21.82
N VAL A 47 13.80 -20.92 -20.78
CA VAL A 47 13.72 -19.64 -20.08
C VAL A 47 14.99 -19.37 -19.27
N GLN A 48 15.61 -20.40 -18.69
CA GLN A 48 16.87 -20.25 -17.95
C GLN A 48 18.06 -20.00 -18.89
N SER A 49 18.10 -20.61 -20.08
CA SER A 49 19.18 -20.38 -21.05
C SER A 49 19.12 -18.97 -21.64
N ARG A 50 17.92 -18.45 -21.95
CA ARG A 50 17.74 -17.11 -22.51
C ARG A 50 18.30 -15.99 -21.63
N VAL A 51 18.23 -16.14 -20.31
CA VAL A 51 18.73 -15.13 -19.37
C VAL A 51 20.25 -15.26 -19.16
N GLY A 52 20.83 -16.42 -19.45
CA GLY A 52 22.20 -16.80 -19.08
C GLY A 52 23.36 -16.04 -19.75
N ASP A 53 23.18 -15.50 -20.95
CA ASP A 53 24.30 -15.03 -21.79
C ASP A 53 24.94 -13.70 -21.33
N LYS A 54 24.27 -12.93 -20.46
CA LYS A 54 24.74 -11.61 -20.00
C LYS A 54 24.75 -11.46 -18.47
N VAL A 55 24.64 -12.57 -17.73
CA VAL A 55 24.55 -12.55 -16.27
C VAL A 55 25.87 -12.14 -15.63
N GLU A 56 25.85 -11.06 -14.85
CA GLU A 56 26.98 -10.62 -14.04
C GLU A 56 27.00 -11.31 -12.67
N GLN A 57 25.83 -11.60 -12.10
CA GLN A 57 25.70 -12.19 -10.77
C GLN A 57 24.55 -13.21 -10.71
N ARG A 58 24.81 -14.36 -10.07
CA ARG A 58 23.81 -15.37 -9.75
C ARG A 58 23.55 -15.42 -8.26
N VAL A 59 22.28 -15.39 -7.87
CA VAL A 59 21.83 -15.51 -6.49
C VAL A 59 21.25 -16.91 -6.30
N PRO A 60 21.92 -17.80 -5.56
CA PRO A 60 21.43 -19.15 -5.34
C PRO A 60 20.15 -19.12 -4.51
N VAL A 61 19.13 -19.88 -4.92
CA VAL A 61 17.88 -20.03 -4.18
C VAL A 61 17.80 -21.45 -3.63
N ARG A 62 17.70 -21.57 -2.29
CA ARG A 62 17.62 -22.87 -1.63
C ARG A 62 16.22 -23.46 -1.79
N GLU A 63 16.14 -24.70 -2.24
CA GLU A 63 14.88 -25.43 -2.20
C GLU A 63 14.51 -25.79 -0.76
N ILE A 64 13.31 -25.42 -0.34
CA ILE A 64 12.78 -25.63 1.01
C ILE A 64 11.33 -26.08 0.94
N SER A 65 10.80 -26.59 2.06
CA SER A 65 9.37 -26.83 2.18
C SER A 65 8.63 -25.48 2.15
N ILE A 66 7.78 -25.30 1.14
CA ILE A 66 7.06 -24.05 0.93
C ILE A 66 5.87 -23.94 1.90
N PRO A 67 5.74 -22.83 2.65
CA PRO A 67 4.55 -22.57 3.47
C PRO A 67 3.27 -22.49 2.64
N ASP A 68 2.12 -22.72 3.28
CA ASP A 68 0.82 -22.62 2.61
C ASP A 68 0.50 -21.19 2.16
N LEU A 69 0.54 -20.96 0.83
CA LEU A 69 0.22 -19.70 0.18
C LEU A 69 -1.22 -19.62 -0.37
N ARG A 70 -2.11 -20.58 -0.07
CA ARG A 70 -3.49 -20.57 -0.61
C ARG A 70 -4.26 -19.28 -0.32
N ILE A 71 -4.10 -18.72 0.87
CA ILE A 71 -4.75 -17.45 1.24
C ILE A 71 -4.11 -16.26 0.51
N PRO A 72 -2.76 -16.03 0.56
CA PRO A 72 -2.09 -15.02 -0.26
C PRO A 72 -2.41 -15.09 -1.76
N MET A 73 -2.56 -16.29 -2.31
CA MET A 73 -2.88 -16.54 -3.73
C MET A 73 -4.38 -16.41 -4.06
N SER A 74 -5.24 -16.16 -3.07
CA SER A 74 -6.68 -15.96 -3.30
C SER A 74 -7.02 -14.58 -3.87
N LEU A 75 -6.06 -13.66 -3.88
CA LEU A 75 -6.13 -12.42 -4.65
C LEU A 75 -5.41 -12.63 -5.99
N GLY A 76 -6.12 -12.45 -7.09
CA GLY A 76 -5.57 -12.59 -8.43
C GLY A 76 -4.38 -11.66 -8.67
N ARG A 77 -3.43 -12.15 -9.47
CA ARG A 77 -2.18 -11.42 -9.74
C ARG A 77 -2.42 -10.07 -10.42
N ASP A 78 -3.49 -9.99 -11.21
CA ASP A 78 -3.87 -8.81 -11.99
C ASP A 78 -5.08 -8.06 -11.37
N GLU A 79 -5.35 -8.29 -10.08
CA GLU A 79 -6.37 -7.55 -9.33
C GLU A 79 -5.80 -6.29 -8.66
N GLN A 80 -6.68 -5.36 -8.31
CA GLN A 80 -6.28 -4.20 -7.50
C GLN A 80 -6.12 -4.61 -6.04
N PHE A 81 -5.07 -4.10 -5.39
CA PHE A 81 -4.85 -4.27 -3.96
C PHE A 81 -5.10 -2.97 -3.20
N SER A 82 -5.78 -3.08 -2.04
CA SER A 82 -6.08 -1.96 -1.14
C SER A 82 -6.27 -2.48 0.28
N LEU A 83 -5.55 -1.88 1.24
CA LEU A 83 -5.68 -2.20 2.67
C LEU A 83 -7.03 -1.74 3.25
N PHE A 84 -7.80 -0.90 2.56
CA PHE A 84 -9.12 -0.52 3.04
C PHE A 84 -10.16 -1.63 2.87
N LEU A 85 -9.89 -2.65 2.05
CA LEU A 85 -10.76 -3.81 1.88
C LEU A 85 -10.46 -4.89 2.93
N PRO A 86 -11.44 -5.35 3.74
CA PRO A 86 -11.22 -6.34 4.80
C PRO A 86 -10.57 -7.64 4.30
N LYS A 87 -11.06 -8.17 3.16
CA LYS A 87 -10.47 -9.36 2.51
C LYS A 87 -8.98 -9.18 2.24
N HIS A 88 -8.58 -8.02 1.71
CA HIS A 88 -7.19 -7.76 1.34
C HIS A 88 -6.27 -7.63 2.56
N ARG A 89 -6.76 -7.05 3.67
CA ARG A 89 -6.01 -6.99 4.93
C ARG A 89 -5.69 -8.37 5.46
N ARG A 90 -6.68 -9.27 5.47
CA ARG A 90 -6.49 -10.67 5.90
C ARG A 90 -5.45 -11.39 5.03
N ILE A 91 -5.52 -11.19 3.72
CA ILE A 91 -4.57 -11.77 2.76
C ILE A 91 -3.15 -11.22 3.00
N ALA A 92 -3.00 -9.90 3.19
CA ALA A 92 -1.73 -9.25 3.49
C ALA A 92 -1.14 -9.70 4.83
N GLY A 93 -1.94 -9.73 5.90
CA GLY A 93 -1.53 -10.22 7.21
C GLY A 93 -0.98 -11.64 7.14
N ARG A 94 -1.65 -12.53 6.40
CA ARG A 94 -1.16 -13.91 6.23
C ARG A 94 0.20 -13.99 5.51
N LEU A 95 0.41 -13.17 4.48
CA LEU A 95 1.70 -13.15 3.76
C LEU A 95 2.82 -12.55 4.63
N ILE A 96 2.51 -11.49 5.39
CA ILE A 96 3.43 -10.90 6.37
C ILE A 96 3.82 -11.94 7.42
N ASP A 97 2.88 -12.68 7.99
CA ASP A 97 3.16 -13.72 8.98
C ASP A 97 4.11 -14.78 8.44
N ILE A 98 3.92 -15.20 7.18
CA ILE A 98 4.79 -16.18 6.54
C ILE A 98 6.22 -15.63 6.47
N PHE A 99 6.41 -14.39 6.00
CA PHE A 99 7.72 -13.77 5.90
C PHE A 99 8.37 -13.49 7.28
N MET A 100 7.61 -13.03 8.26
CA MET A 100 8.08 -12.77 9.61
C MET A 100 8.53 -14.04 10.33
N ASN A 101 7.86 -15.17 10.09
CA ASN A 101 8.15 -16.44 10.76
C ASN A 101 9.24 -17.29 10.09
N MET A 102 9.87 -16.80 9.01
CA MET A 102 11.03 -17.49 8.42
C MET A 102 12.23 -17.44 9.36
N ARG A 103 12.96 -18.56 9.46
CA ARG A 103 14.02 -18.73 10.48
C ARG A 103 15.29 -17.92 10.19
N SER A 104 15.54 -17.63 8.91
CA SER A 104 16.71 -16.89 8.46
C SER A 104 16.42 -16.09 7.19
N VAL A 105 17.33 -15.19 6.85
CA VAL A 105 17.35 -14.45 5.58
C VAL A 105 17.36 -15.40 4.37
N ASP A 106 18.09 -16.53 4.44
CA ASP A 106 18.11 -17.54 3.39
C ASP A 106 16.71 -18.16 3.16
N ASP A 107 16.01 -18.52 4.25
CA ASP A 107 14.64 -19.04 4.18
C ASP A 107 13.65 -18.00 3.65
N LEU A 108 13.78 -16.76 4.12
CA LEU A 108 12.99 -15.65 3.62
C LEU A 108 13.20 -15.43 2.12
N GLN A 109 14.44 -15.45 1.65
CA GLN A 109 14.75 -15.29 0.22
C GLN A 109 14.06 -16.39 -0.59
N SER A 110 14.17 -17.65 -0.17
CA SER A 110 13.54 -18.77 -0.88
C SER A 110 12.02 -18.66 -0.94
N VAL A 111 11.35 -18.37 0.19
CA VAL A 111 9.88 -18.20 0.18
C VAL A 111 9.46 -16.97 -0.61
N ALA A 112 10.20 -15.85 -0.50
CA ALA A 112 9.88 -14.63 -1.24
C ALA A 112 10.04 -14.82 -2.75
N VAL A 113 11.09 -15.50 -3.21
CA VAL A 113 11.27 -15.89 -4.61
C VAL A 113 10.10 -16.75 -5.10
N TYR A 114 9.69 -17.77 -4.32
CA TYR A 114 8.56 -18.62 -4.69
C TYR A 114 7.24 -17.83 -4.78
N ALA A 115 6.98 -16.95 -3.81
CA ALA A 115 5.74 -16.19 -3.70
C ALA A 115 5.61 -15.12 -4.80
N ARG A 116 6.71 -14.45 -5.17
CA ARG A 116 6.73 -13.28 -6.06
C ARG A 116 5.99 -13.48 -7.38
N ASP A 117 6.10 -14.67 -7.98
CA ASP A 117 5.48 -14.97 -9.28
C ASP A 117 4.06 -15.54 -9.15
N ARG A 118 3.54 -15.71 -7.93
CA ARG A 118 2.26 -16.35 -7.62
C ARG A 118 1.25 -15.44 -6.94
N VAL A 119 1.73 -14.48 -6.15
CA VAL A 119 0.87 -13.53 -5.44
C VAL A 119 0.77 -12.21 -6.20
N ASN A 120 -0.26 -11.43 -5.88
CA ASN A 120 -0.42 -10.08 -6.42
C ASN A 120 0.84 -9.21 -6.20
N PRO A 121 1.37 -8.50 -7.21
CA PRO A 121 2.65 -7.79 -7.08
C PRO A 121 2.65 -6.65 -6.05
N VAL A 122 1.53 -5.94 -5.91
CA VAL A 122 1.42 -4.84 -4.93
C VAL A 122 1.31 -5.41 -3.52
N LEU A 123 0.50 -6.46 -3.34
CA LEU A 123 0.43 -7.24 -2.09
C LEU A 123 1.80 -7.77 -1.67
N PHE A 124 2.55 -8.37 -2.62
CA PHE A 124 3.90 -8.88 -2.37
C PHE A 124 4.84 -7.78 -1.92
N ASN A 125 4.89 -6.67 -2.65
CA ASN A 125 5.71 -5.51 -2.32
C ASN A 125 5.39 -4.98 -0.91
N TYR A 126 4.11 -4.81 -0.60
CA TYR A 126 3.66 -4.35 0.72
C TYR A 126 4.09 -5.33 1.82
N ALA A 127 3.76 -6.62 1.68
CA ALA A 127 4.04 -7.62 2.70
C ALA A 127 5.54 -7.82 2.93
N LEU A 128 6.35 -7.85 1.85
CA LEU A 128 7.80 -7.94 1.95
C LEU A 128 8.38 -6.67 2.59
N SER A 129 7.91 -5.48 2.21
CA SER A 129 8.35 -4.22 2.83
C SER A 129 8.13 -4.22 4.34
N VAL A 130 6.91 -4.60 4.78
CA VAL A 130 6.61 -4.71 6.22
C VAL A 130 7.55 -5.71 6.88
N ALA A 131 7.74 -6.91 6.30
CA ALA A 131 8.63 -7.91 6.89
C ALA A 131 10.08 -7.42 7.02
N LEU A 132 10.63 -6.77 5.99
CA LEU A 132 12.00 -6.27 6.01
C LEU A 132 12.23 -5.13 7.01
N LEU A 133 11.21 -4.31 7.28
CA LEU A 133 11.28 -3.25 8.29
C LEU A 133 11.26 -3.78 9.73
N HIS A 134 10.57 -4.91 9.96
CA HIS A 134 10.31 -5.41 11.31
C HIS A 134 11.20 -6.56 11.74
N ARG A 135 11.78 -7.32 10.80
CA ARG A 135 12.68 -8.41 11.15
C ARG A 135 14.03 -7.88 11.69
N PRO A 136 14.56 -8.45 12.79
CA PRO A 136 15.86 -8.04 13.33
C PRO A 136 17.05 -8.32 12.39
N ASP A 137 16.97 -9.39 11.59
CA ASP A 137 18.05 -9.82 10.69
C ASP A 137 18.11 -9.04 9.37
N THR A 138 17.11 -8.18 9.09
CA THR A 138 17.03 -7.34 7.88
C THR A 138 17.24 -5.86 8.16
N GLN A 139 17.58 -5.47 9.39
CA GLN A 139 17.82 -4.07 9.77
C GLN A 139 18.94 -3.41 8.94
N GLY A 140 18.80 -2.11 8.64
CA GLY A 140 19.76 -1.38 7.81
C GLY A 140 19.67 -1.69 6.31
N LEU A 141 18.54 -2.24 5.85
CA LEU A 141 18.19 -2.29 4.43
C LEU A 141 17.42 -1.02 4.04
N ASP A 142 17.88 -0.36 2.99
CA ASP A 142 17.16 0.75 2.37
C ASP A 142 16.18 0.20 1.33
N LEU A 143 14.88 0.26 1.66
CA LEU A 143 13.85 -0.20 0.72
C LEU A 143 13.78 0.72 -0.51
N PRO A 144 13.64 0.16 -1.72
CA PRO A 144 13.39 0.96 -2.92
C PRO A 144 12.14 1.82 -2.74
N SER A 145 12.17 3.04 -3.28
CA SER A 145 11.00 3.92 -3.21
C SER A 145 9.83 3.27 -3.94
N PHE A 146 8.64 3.33 -3.35
CA PHE A 146 7.42 2.83 -3.98
C PHE A 146 7.14 3.47 -5.34
N SER A 147 7.56 4.72 -5.55
CA SER A 147 7.47 5.42 -6.84
C SER A 147 8.40 4.86 -7.93
N GLN A 148 9.47 4.15 -7.55
CA GLN A 148 10.35 3.47 -8.50
C GLN A 148 9.79 2.10 -8.89
N THR A 149 9.12 1.42 -7.96
CA THR A 149 8.52 0.10 -8.23
C THR A 149 7.17 0.20 -8.94
N PHE A 150 6.32 1.15 -8.55
CA PHE A 150 4.99 1.38 -9.13
C PHE A 150 4.80 2.86 -9.50
N PRO A 151 5.54 3.35 -10.51
CA PRO A 151 5.47 4.77 -10.93
C PRO A 151 4.07 5.17 -11.41
N ASP A 152 3.28 4.21 -11.89
CA ASP A 152 1.91 4.38 -12.38
C ASP A 152 0.90 4.85 -11.31
N ARG A 153 1.29 4.81 -10.03
CA ARG A 153 0.51 5.36 -8.91
C ARG A 153 0.81 6.82 -8.60
N PHE A 154 1.76 7.43 -9.31
CA PHE A 154 2.25 8.78 -9.03
C PHE A 154 2.22 9.70 -10.26
N ILE A 155 2.07 9.16 -11.46
CA ILE A 155 2.17 9.93 -12.69
C ILE A 155 1.04 9.60 -13.67
N ASP A 156 0.74 10.56 -14.54
CA ASP A 156 -0.24 10.43 -15.63
C ASP A 156 0.07 9.23 -16.55
N SER A 157 -0.96 8.49 -16.96
CA SER A 157 -0.80 7.30 -17.80
C SER A 157 -0.23 7.62 -19.19
N GLN A 158 -0.43 8.85 -19.70
CA GLN A 158 0.20 9.26 -20.96
C GLN A 158 1.73 9.40 -20.83
N VAL A 159 2.23 9.79 -19.65
CA VAL A 159 3.68 9.86 -19.38
C VAL A 159 4.29 8.47 -19.42
N ILE A 160 3.64 7.47 -18.81
CA ILE A 160 4.10 6.07 -18.86
C ILE A 160 4.19 5.57 -20.31
N ARG A 161 3.20 5.89 -21.16
CA ARG A 161 3.24 5.54 -22.58
C ARG A 161 4.45 6.15 -23.29
N LYS A 162 4.72 7.45 -23.07
CA LYS A 162 5.89 8.15 -23.64
C LYS A 162 7.20 7.55 -23.14
N MET A 163 7.29 7.21 -21.85
CA MET A 163 8.46 6.54 -21.28
C MET A 163 8.75 5.18 -21.93
N ARG A 164 7.70 4.42 -22.25
CA ARG A 164 7.84 3.14 -22.96
C ARG A 164 8.40 3.33 -24.37
N GLU A 165 7.89 4.32 -25.10
CA GLU A 165 8.39 4.67 -26.44
C GLU A 165 9.86 5.09 -26.38
N GLU A 166 10.21 6.02 -25.50
CA GLU A 166 11.59 6.48 -25.29
C GLU A 166 12.52 5.32 -24.93
N SER A 167 12.09 4.43 -24.03
CA SER A 167 12.90 3.28 -23.62
C SER A 167 13.13 2.27 -24.75
N PHE A 168 12.18 2.14 -25.67
CA PHE A 168 12.26 1.21 -26.80
C PHE A 168 13.08 1.78 -27.96
N VAL A 169 12.88 3.06 -28.28
CA VAL A 169 13.48 3.71 -29.47
C VAL A 169 14.90 4.23 -29.18
N VAL A 170 15.13 4.78 -27.98
CA VAL A 170 16.35 5.53 -27.67
C VAL A 170 17.30 4.72 -26.79
N GLN A 171 18.56 4.65 -27.22
CA GLN A 171 19.64 3.95 -26.52
C GLN A 171 19.90 4.55 -25.13
N PRO A 172 20.23 3.73 -24.12
CA PRO A 172 20.68 4.23 -22.82
C PRO A 172 21.82 5.24 -22.95
N GLY A 173 21.72 6.39 -22.29
CA GLY A 173 22.69 7.50 -22.37
C GLY A 173 22.27 8.65 -23.30
N SER A 174 21.43 8.39 -24.29
CA SER A 174 20.87 9.42 -25.18
C SER A 174 19.41 9.79 -24.87
N ARG A 175 18.83 9.14 -23.85
CA ARG A 175 17.43 9.35 -23.46
C ARG A 175 17.20 10.73 -22.88
N MET A 176 16.10 11.36 -23.25
CA MET A 176 15.67 12.64 -22.68
C MET A 176 14.63 12.45 -21.58
N PRO A 177 14.65 13.26 -20.51
CA PRO A 177 13.59 13.23 -19.51
C PRO A 177 12.22 13.52 -20.12
N ILE A 178 11.23 12.70 -19.79
CA ILE A 178 9.82 12.95 -20.15
C ILE A 178 9.23 13.92 -19.14
N THR A 179 8.87 15.12 -19.59
CA THR A 179 8.24 16.13 -18.74
C THR A 179 6.81 15.73 -18.40
N ILE A 180 6.50 15.73 -17.10
CA ILE A 180 5.13 15.58 -16.60
C ILE A 180 4.42 16.94 -16.73
N PRO A 181 3.27 17.01 -17.40
CA PRO A 181 2.52 18.25 -17.51
C PRO A 181 1.97 18.70 -16.16
N ARG A 182 1.91 20.02 -15.94
CA ARG A 182 1.30 20.63 -14.76
C ARG A 182 -0.20 20.31 -14.67
N ASP A 183 -0.89 20.53 -15.78
CA ASP A 183 -2.35 20.51 -15.85
C ASP A 183 -2.79 19.20 -16.52
N TYR A 184 -2.84 18.11 -15.76
CA TYR A 184 -3.26 16.80 -16.26
C TYR A 184 -4.54 16.28 -15.63
N THR A 185 -4.75 16.52 -14.33
CA THR A 185 -5.98 16.14 -13.62
C THR A 185 -7.14 17.08 -13.92
N ALA A 186 -6.88 18.39 -13.90
CA ALA A 186 -7.83 19.46 -14.22
C ALA A 186 -7.12 20.67 -14.85
N SER A 187 -7.85 21.79 -15.01
CA SER A 187 -7.32 23.08 -15.45
C SER A 187 -7.67 24.17 -14.43
N ASP A 188 -7.13 25.38 -14.59
CA ASP A 188 -7.40 26.53 -13.71
C ASP A 188 -8.89 26.98 -13.69
N LEU A 189 -9.75 26.36 -14.52
CA LEU A 189 -11.21 26.51 -14.43
C LEU A 189 -11.80 25.84 -13.18
N ASP A 190 -11.15 24.78 -12.67
CA ASP A 190 -11.48 24.17 -11.40
C ASP A 190 -10.68 24.88 -10.29
N PRO A 191 -11.33 25.60 -9.35
CA PRO A 191 -10.63 26.28 -8.27
C PRO A 191 -9.76 25.34 -7.42
N GLU A 192 -10.17 24.08 -7.25
CA GLU A 192 -9.41 23.09 -6.48
C GLU A 192 -8.11 22.70 -7.18
N HIS A 193 -8.01 22.88 -8.51
CA HIS A 193 -6.78 22.64 -9.27
C HIS A 193 -5.63 23.53 -8.81
N ARG A 194 -5.88 24.69 -8.19
CA ARG A 194 -4.82 25.55 -7.64
C ARG A 194 -3.93 24.84 -6.62
N LEU A 195 -4.42 23.77 -5.98
CA LEU A 195 -3.65 22.96 -5.03
C LEU A 195 -3.11 21.65 -5.62
N TRP A 196 -3.04 21.51 -6.95
CA TRP A 196 -2.45 20.33 -7.61
C TRP A 196 -1.05 20.05 -7.05
N TYR A 197 -0.21 21.09 -6.90
CA TYR A 197 1.19 20.97 -6.46
C TYR A 197 1.35 20.47 -5.03
N PHE A 198 0.29 20.47 -4.22
CA PHE A 198 0.28 19.88 -2.88
C PHE A 198 -0.35 18.48 -2.90
N ARG A 199 -1.51 18.33 -3.54
CA ARG A 199 -2.29 17.08 -3.54
C ARG A 199 -1.63 15.98 -4.37
N GLU A 200 -0.98 16.36 -5.46
CA GLU A 200 -0.40 15.46 -6.46
C GLU A 200 1.14 15.43 -6.37
N ASP A 201 1.72 16.05 -5.34
CA ASP A 201 3.15 15.97 -5.08
C ASP A 201 3.58 14.54 -4.76
N LEU A 202 4.64 14.10 -5.44
CA LEU A 202 5.20 12.77 -5.29
C LEU A 202 5.75 12.54 -3.88
N GLY A 203 6.37 13.56 -3.27
CA GLY A 203 6.94 13.49 -1.93
C GLY A 203 5.88 13.37 -0.83
N ILE A 204 4.81 14.16 -0.91
CA ILE A 204 3.69 14.12 0.04
C ILE A 204 2.97 12.77 -0.02
N ASN A 205 2.68 12.27 -1.23
CA ASN A 205 2.04 10.97 -1.41
C ASN A 205 2.94 9.80 -0.96
N LEU A 206 4.25 9.88 -1.22
CA LEU A 206 5.20 8.90 -0.68
C LEU A 206 5.29 8.96 0.83
N HIS A 207 5.31 10.15 1.44
CA HIS A 207 5.30 10.28 2.89
C HIS A 207 4.08 9.59 3.50
N HIS A 208 2.88 9.85 2.95
CA HIS A 208 1.64 9.23 3.41
C HIS A 208 1.68 7.71 3.28
N TRP A 209 2.15 7.18 2.14
CA TRP A 209 2.34 5.74 1.94
C TRP A 209 3.30 5.13 2.97
N HIS A 210 4.48 5.72 3.15
CA HIS A 210 5.48 5.19 4.09
C HIS A 210 5.04 5.30 5.55
N TRP A 211 4.31 6.35 5.91
CA TRP A 211 3.78 6.50 7.26
C TRP A 211 2.84 5.33 7.60
N HIS A 212 1.92 4.98 6.70
CA HIS A 212 1.03 3.83 6.89
C HIS A 212 1.73 2.47 6.76
N LEU A 213 2.85 2.40 6.02
CA LEU A 213 3.70 1.20 5.97
C LEU A 213 4.42 0.95 7.31
N VAL A 214 4.91 2.02 7.96
CA VAL A 214 5.59 1.94 9.26
C VAL A 214 4.58 1.76 10.39
N TYR A 215 3.41 2.38 10.32
CA TYR A 215 2.35 2.30 11.33
C TYR A 215 1.10 1.58 10.79
N PRO A 216 1.19 0.29 10.39
CA PRO A 216 0.04 -0.43 9.88
C PRO A 216 -1.02 -0.56 10.99
N PHE A 217 -2.29 -0.58 10.62
CA PHE A 217 -3.40 -0.66 11.56
C PHE A 217 -3.87 -2.11 11.83
N GLU A 218 -3.36 -3.08 11.06
CA GLU A 218 -3.71 -4.50 11.18
C GLU A 218 -2.51 -5.38 10.81
N ALA A 219 -2.22 -6.37 11.66
CA ALA A 219 -1.26 -7.46 11.46
C ALA A 219 -1.62 -8.60 12.42
N SER A 220 -1.24 -9.85 12.14
CA SER A 220 -1.54 -10.95 13.06
C SER A 220 -0.66 -10.89 14.32
N ASP A 221 0.59 -10.45 14.18
CA ASP A 221 1.42 -10.10 15.34
C ASP A 221 1.11 -8.66 15.78
N ARG A 222 0.50 -8.56 16.97
CA ARG A 222 0.14 -7.27 17.58
C ARG A 222 1.35 -6.35 17.78
N SER A 223 2.56 -6.88 17.97
CA SER A 223 3.77 -6.08 18.18
C SER A 223 4.15 -5.24 16.95
N ILE A 224 3.78 -5.69 15.74
CA ILE A 224 3.97 -4.93 14.50
C ILE A 224 3.13 -3.65 14.51
N VAL A 225 1.92 -3.71 15.07
CA VAL A 225 0.99 -2.57 15.15
C VAL A 225 1.22 -1.74 16.41
N ALA A 226 1.54 -2.38 17.54
CA ALA A 226 1.72 -1.78 18.87
C ALA A 226 3.04 -0.99 18.99
N LYS A 227 3.20 0.03 18.16
CA LYS A 227 4.25 1.04 18.28
C LYS A 227 3.84 2.13 19.26
N ASP A 228 4.85 2.74 19.88
CA ASP A 228 4.65 3.79 20.87
C ASP A 228 3.76 4.94 20.33
N ARG A 229 2.71 5.25 21.09
CA ARG A 229 1.74 6.34 20.83
C ARG A 229 1.27 6.45 19.38
N ARG A 230 1.10 5.32 18.70
CA ARG A 230 0.79 5.32 17.26
C ARG A 230 -0.60 5.83 16.91
N GLY A 231 -1.56 5.74 17.83
CA GLY A 231 -2.90 6.31 17.67
C GLY A 231 -2.86 7.83 17.80
N GLU A 232 -2.06 8.36 18.72
CA GLU A 232 -1.84 9.79 18.83
C GLU A 232 -1.09 10.32 17.61
N LEU A 233 -0.08 9.58 17.14
CA LEU A 233 0.67 9.94 15.94
C LEU A 233 -0.22 9.88 14.69
N PHE A 234 -1.18 8.94 14.61
CA PHE A 234 -2.19 8.92 13.56
C PHE A 234 -2.98 10.24 13.54
N TYR A 235 -3.49 10.67 14.69
CA TYR A 235 -4.16 11.96 14.80
C TYR A 235 -3.23 13.11 14.39
N TYR A 236 -2.03 13.19 14.97
CA TYR A 236 -1.14 14.33 14.82
C TYR A 236 -0.61 14.47 13.39
N MET A 237 -0.24 13.36 12.73
CA MET A 237 0.24 13.38 11.35
C MET A 237 -0.84 13.95 10.42
N HIS A 238 -2.06 13.41 10.49
CA HIS A 238 -3.17 13.88 9.65
C HIS A 238 -3.61 15.31 10.02
N GLN A 239 -3.57 15.68 11.31
CA GLN A 239 -3.84 17.05 11.74
C GLN A 239 -2.84 18.03 11.10
N GLN A 240 -1.55 17.68 11.04
CA GLN A 240 -0.53 18.51 10.39
C GLN A 240 -0.71 18.58 8.86
N VAL A 241 -1.12 17.49 8.21
CA VAL A 241 -1.47 17.49 6.79
C VAL A 241 -2.61 18.47 6.52
N ILE A 242 -3.70 18.43 7.30
CA ILE A 242 -4.83 19.34 7.15
C ILE A 242 -4.45 20.80 7.49
N ALA A 243 -3.61 21.02 8.49
CA ALA A 243 -3.13 22.37 8.82
C ALA A 243 -2.32 22.98 7.66
N ARG A 244 -1.39 22.22 7.08
CA ARG A 244 -0.59 22.63 5.91
C ARG A 244 -1.46 22.82 4.68
N TYR A 245 -2.36 21.87 4.41
CA TYR A 245 -3.30 21.98 3.30
C TYR A 245 -4.14 23.25 3.40
N ASN A 246 -4.65 23.61 4.59
CA ASN A 246 -5.38 24.86 4.78
C ASN A 246 -4.51 26.11 4.60
N ALA A 247 -3.23 26.07 5.00
CA ALA A 247 -2.30 27.17 4.73
C ALA A 247 -2.10 27.38 3.21
N GLU A 248 -1.97 26.29 2.45
CA GLU A 248 -1.93 26.36 0.98
C GLU A 248 -3.25 26.88 0.39
N ARG A 249 -4.41 26.47 0.92
CA ARG A 249 -5.71 26.97 0.47
C ARG A 249 -5.81 28.49 0.62
N PHE A 250 -5.46 29.02 1.79
CA PHE A 250 -5.48 30.46 2.03
C PHE A 250 -4.51 31.20 1.11
N SER A 251 -3.33 30.62 0.84
CA SER A 251 -2.34 31.19 -0.08
C SER A 251 -2.79 31.19 -1.55
N ASN A 252 -3.79 30.37 -1.90
CA ASN A 252 -4.35 30.24 -3.24
C ASN A 252 -5.78 30.82 -3.37
N ASN A 253 -6.15 31.73 -2.46
CA ASN A 253 -7.46 32.38 -2.44
C ASN A 253 -8.63 31.38 -2.38
N LEU A 254 -8.49 30.38 -1.51
CA LEU A 254 -9.53 29.40 -1.20
C LEU A 254 -9.85 29.43 0.29
N ALA A 255 -11.11 29.18 0.62
CA ALA A 255 -11.55 29.05 2.01
C ALA A 255 -10.95 27.81 2.67
N ARG A 256 -11.05 27.73 4.00
CA ARG A 256 -10.70 26.52 4.76
C ARG A 256 -11.45 25.31 4.19
N VAL A 257 -10.80 24.14 4.16
CA VAL A 257 -11.46 22.90 3.76
C VAL A 257 -12.70 22.65 4.62
N LEU A 258 -13.81 22.30 3.98
CA LEU A 258 -15.05 22.00 4.68
C LEU A 258 -15.02 20.55 5.18
N PRO A 259 -15.40 20.30 6.44
CA PRO A 259 -15.49 18.93 6.94
C PRO A 259 -16.68 18.21 6.30
N PHE A 260 -16.47 16.97 5.86
CA PHE A 260 -17.53 16.13 5.30
C PHE A 260 -18.29 15.40 6.43
N ASN A 261 -19.07 16.16 7.20
CA ASN A 261 -19.77 15.66 8.40
C ASN A 261 -21.12 15.00 8.10
N ASN A 262 -21.81 15.45 7.05
CA ASN A 262 -23.07 14.87 6.62
C ASN A 262 -22.81 13.93 5.43
N LEU A 263 -22.72 12.64 5.72
CA LEU A 263 -22.38 11.60 4.75
C LEU A 263 -23.43 11.41 3.65
N ARG A 264 -24.62 11.99 3.82
CA ARG A 264 -25.74 11.90 2.87
C ARG A 264 -25.76 13.05 1.87
N ASP A 265 -25.01 14.12 2.12
CA ASP A 265 -24.89 15.25 1.21
C ASP A 265 -24.08 14.87 -0.04
N PRO A 266 -24.34 15.52 -1.19
CA PRO A 266 -23.53 15.29 -2.38
C PRO A 266 -22.12 15.86 -2.15
N ILE A 267 -21.11 15.12 -2.57
CA ILE A 267 -19.72 15.57 -2.57
C ILE A 267 -19.56 16.51 -3.76
N ALA A 268 -19.50 17.81 -3.50
CA ALA A 268 -19.47 18.82 -4.56
C ALA A 268 -18.25 18.61 -5.49
N GLU A 269 -17.10 18.29 -4.92
CA GLU A 269 -15.83 18.19 -5.62
C GLU A 269 -15.72 16.88 -6.42
N GLY A 270 -15.65 16.99 -7.75
CA GLY A 270 -15.20 15.92 -8.64
C GLY A 270 -13.69 15.73 -8.60
N TYR A 271 -13.19 14.58 -9.06
CA TYR A 271 -11.76 14.36 -9.25
C TYR A 271 -11.50 13.26 -10.28
N PHE A 272 -10.64 13.55 -11.25
CA PHE A 272 -10.28 12.63 -12.34
C PHE A 272 -8.77 12.37 -12.35
N PRO A 273 -8.30 11.26 -11.76
CA PRO A 273 -6.88 11.05 -11.43
C PRO A 273 -5.95 10.92 -12.65
N LYS A 274 -6.47 10.50 -13.81
CA LYS A 274 -5.69 10.19 -15.05
C LYS A 274 -4.58 9.15 -14.85
N MET A 275 -4.71 8.30 -13.83
CA MET A 275 -3.77 7.21 -13.56
C MET A 275 -4.35 5.88 -14.03
N ASP A 276 -3.47 5.00 -14.52
CA ASP A 276 -3.79 3.62 -14.88
C ASP A 276 -2.94 2.67 -14.04
N SER A 277 -3.54 1.62 -13.47
CA SER A 277 -2.79 0.57 -12.80
C SER A 277 -2.13 -0.35 -13.82
N LEU A 278 -0.80 -0.42 -13.81
CA LEU A 278 -0.06 -1.34 -14.68
C LEU A 278 -0.24 -2.81 -14.29
N VAL A 279 -0.50 -3.07 -13.01
CA VAL A 279 -0.77 -4.42 -12.49
C VAL A 279 -2.16 -4.89 -12.90
N ALA A 280 -3.17 -4.06 -12.68
CA ALA A 280 -4.56 -4.43 -12.95
C ALA A 280 -5.01 -4.17 -14.39
N SER A 281 -4.17 -3.50 -15.18
CA SER A 281 -4.47 -3.02 -16.54
C SER A 281 -5.81 -2.26 -16.61
N ARG A 282 -6.07 -1.40 -15.62
CA ARG A 282 -7.31 -0.65 -15.48
C ARG A 282 -7.04 0.78 -14.99
N ALA A 283 -7.79 1.73 -15.54
CA ALA A 283 -7.82 3.10 -15.05
C ALA A 283 -8.36 3.17 -13.61
N TRP A 284 -7.82 4.10 -12.82
CA TRP A 284 -8.43 4.46 -11.54
C TRP A 284 -9.74 5.21 -11.81
N PRO A 285 -10.88 4.74 -11.28
CA PRO A 285 -12.17 5.34 -11.59
C PRO A 285 -12.23 6.78 -11.06
N PRO A 286 -12.72 7.74 -11.86
CA PRO A 286 -12.92 9.10 -11.38
C PRO A 286 -14.13 9.18 -10.46
N ARG A 287 -14.23 10.29 -9.71
CA ARG A 287 -15.46 10.68 -9.03
C ARG A 287 -16.03 11.90 -9.75
N PHE A 288 -17.26 11.80 -10.24
CA PHE A 288 -17.97 12.94 -10.82
C PHE A 288 -18.40 13.91 -9.73
N GLU A 289 -18.53 15.19 -10.08
CA GLU A 289 -19.07 16.22 -9.18
C GLU A 289 -20.45 15.83 -8.66
N SER A 290 -20.76 16.25 -7.43
CA SER A 290 -22.03 16.00 -6.75
C SER A 290 -22.39 14.51 -6.57
N THR A 291 -21.39 13.61 -6.60
CA THR A 291 -21.59 12.19 -6.29
C THR A 291 -22.03 12.04 -4.83
N ARG A 292 -23.05 11.20 -4.58
CA ARG A 292 -23.48 10.82 -3.22
C ARG A 292 -22.86 9.48 -2.83
N LEU A 293 -22.58 9.33 -1.54
CA LEU A 293 -22.28 8.01 -0.99
C LEU A 293 -23.53 7.12 -1.11
N SER A 294 -23.28 5.82 -1.26
CA SER A 294 -24.29 4.78 -1.23
C SER A 294 -23.82 3.66 -0.31
N ASP A 295 -24.77 2.89 0.23
CA ASP A 295 -24.46 1.70 1.01
C ASP A 295 -23.61 0.74 0.16
N LEU A 296 -22.62 0.14 0.80
CA LEU A 296 -21.67 -0.77 0.15
C LEU A 296 -22.10 -2.20 0.43
N ASN A 297 -22.54 -2.92 -0.60
CA ASN A 297 -22.71 -4.37 -0.55
C ASN A 297 -21.84 -5.02 -1.64
N ARG A 298 -20.61 -5.37 -1.27
CA ARG A 298 -19.59 -5.96 -2.14
C ARG A 298 -19.13 -7.29 -1.56
N GLU A 299 -19.91 -8.34 -1.79
CA GLU A 299 -19.62 -9.70 -1.30
C GLU A 299 -18.22 -10.21 -1.70
N ALA A 300 -17.81 -9.95 -2.95
CA ALA A 300 -16.50 -10.36 -3.48
C ALA A 300 -15.31 -9.76 -2.68
N ASP A 301 -15.51 -8.59 -2.08
CA ASP A 301 -14.54 -7.87 -1.26
C ASP A 301 -14.74 -8.07 0.26
N GLN A 302 -15.78 -8.85 0.64
CA GLN A 302 -16.22 -9.05 2.02
C GLN A 302 -16.50 -7.71 2.73
N LEU A 303 -17.17 -6.80 2.02
CA LEU A 303 -17.49 -5.47 2.50
C LEU A 303 -19.01 -5.27 2.45
N ASN A 304 -19.62 -5.19 3.62
CA ASN A 304 -21.01 -4.77 3.80
C ASN A 304 -21.04 -3.67 4.87
N VAL A 305 -21.30 -2.42 4.46
CA VAL A 305 -21.34 -1.25 5.35
C VAL A 305 -22.36 -0.26 4.81
N GLU A 306 -23.30 0.16 5.66
CA GLU A 306 -24.29 1.18 5.36
C GLU A 306 -23.81 2.56 5.83
N ILE A 307 -24.34 3.63 5.23
CA ILE A 307 -24.12 5.00 5.72
C ILE A 307 -24.60 5.13 7.18
N GLY A 308 -25.68 4.42 7.52
CA GLY A 308 -26.20 4.36 8.88
C GLY A 308 -25.22 3.76 9.89
N ASP A 309 -24.34 2.84 9.47
CA ASP A 309 -23.28 2.31 10.35
C ASP A 309 -22.28 3.41 10.71
N LEU A 310 -21.83 4.16 9.71
CA LEU A 310 -20.87 5.26 9.90
C LEU A 310 -21.42 6.34 10.83
N GLU A 311 -22.71 6.68 10.69
CA GLU A 311 -23.43 7.60 11.58
C GLU A 311 -23.46 7.08 13.02
N ARG A 312 -23.79 5.79 13.22
CA ARG A 312 -23.79 5.14 14.54
C ARG A 312 -22.40 5.12 15.18
N TRP A 313 -21.35 4.78 14.42
CA TRP A 313 -19.98 4.74 14.93
C TRP A 313 -19.50 6.12 15.36
N ARG A 314 -19.79 7.16 14.55
CA ARG A 314 -19.53 8.57 14.90
C ARG A 314 -20.19 8.94 16.22
N ASP A 315 -21.49 8.65 16.38
CA ASP A 315 -22.25 9.06 17.55
C ASP A 315 -21.75 8.35 18.82
N ARG A 316 -21.36 7.07 18.73
CA ARG A 316 -20.71 6.33 19.83
C ARG A 316 -19.35 6.92 20.22
N ILE A 317 -18.56 7.36 19.24
CA ILE A 317 -17.28 8.03 19.51
C ILE A 317 -17.52 9.35 20.23
N TYR A 318 -18.51 10.15 19.80
CA TYR A 318 -18.87 11.38 20.51
C TYR A 318 -19.36 11.12 21.94
N GLU A 319 -20.17 10.07 22.13
CA GLU A 319 -20.62 9.67 23.47
C GLU A 319 -19.44 9.30 24.38
N ALA A 320 -18.49 8.49 23.90
CA ALA A 320 -17.29 8.14 24.66
C ALA A 320 -16.46 9.37 25.04
N ILE A 321 -16.31 10.33 24.12
CA ILE A 321 -15.62 11.60 24.37
C ILE A 321 -16.34 12.42 25.44
N HIS A 322 -17.67 12.56 25.35
CA HIS A 322 -18.46 13.31 26.34
C HIS A 322 -18.46 12.66 27.73
N GLN A 323 -18.42 11.33 27.80
CA GLN A 323 -18.34 10.59 29.06
C GLN A 323 -16.93 10.56 29.67
N GLY A 324 -15.90 10.81 28.86
CA GLY A 324 -14.49 10.77 29.29
C GLY A 324 -13.94 9.34 29.46
N PHE A 325 -14.61 8.31 28.94
CA PHE A 325 -14.14 6.94 28.92
C PHE A 325 -14.77 6.14 27.77
N VAL A 326 -14.13 5.05 27.37
CA VAL A 326 -14.68 4.04 26.44
C VAL A 326 -14.84 2.70 27.15
N MET A 327 -15.80 1.89 26.72
CA MET A 327 -15.97 0.52 27.21
C MET A 327 -15.15 -0.46 26.36
N ASP A 328 -14.25 -1.22 26.99
CA ASP A 328 -13.52 -2.30 26.30
C ASP A 328 -14.45 -3.49 25.96
N GLU A 329 -13.96 -4.47 25.21
CA GLU A 329 -14.73 -5.69 24.85
C GLU A 329 -15.16 -6.54 26.07
N ARG A 330 -14.56 -6.33 27.24
CA ARG A 330 -14.88 -7.03 28.48
C ARG A 330 -15.85 -6.24 29.37
N GLY A 331 -16.26 -5.05 28.95
CA GLY A 331 -17.14 -4.17 29.70
C GLY A 331 -16.43 -3.34 30.79
N ASN A 332 -15.10 -3.23 30.76
CA ASN A 332 -14.37 -2.33 31.64
C ASN A 332 -14.32 -0.92 31.06
N ARG A 333 -14.30 0.08 31.94
CA ARG A 333 -14.09 1.48 31.56
C ARG A 333 -12.60 1.75 31.35
N VAL A 334 -12.24 2.20 30.15
CA VAL A 334 -10.93 2.73 29.82
C VAL A 334 -11.03 4.25 29.79
N PRO A 335 -10.42 4.98 30.74
CA PRO A 335 -10.52 6.44 30.78
C PRO A 335 -9.85 7.08 29.57
N LEU A 336 -10.44 8.16 29.06
CA LEU A 336 -9.82 9.05 28.07
C LEU A 336 -9.10 10.16 28.83
N ASP A 337 -7.97 9.81 29.46
CA ASP A 337 -7.19 10.72 30.28
C ASP A 337 -6.27 11.66 29.46
N GLU A 338 -5.66 12.62 30.14
CA GLU A 338 -4.79 13.62 29.51
C GLU A 338 -3.52 13.03 28.87
N ALA A 339 -3.06 11.87 29.32
CA ALA A 339 -1.78 11.30 28.90
C ALA A 339 -1.93 10.33 27.71
N THR A 340 -3.01 9.56 27.66
CA THR A 340 -3.20 8.44 26.73
C THR A 340 -4.56 8.47 26.02
N GLY A 341 -5.46 9.37 26.39
CA GLY A 341 -6.81 9.46 25.82
C GLY A 341 -6.79 9.68 24.31
N ILE A 342 -5.90 10.53 23.79
CA ILE A 342 -5.77 10.78 22.35
C ILE A 342 -5.20 9.57 21.59
N ASP A 343 -4.31 8.79 22.22
CA ASP A 343 -3.79 7.56 21.62
C ASP A 343 -4.88 6.49 21.51
N THR A 344 -5.68 6.36 22.57
CA THR A 344 -6.87 5.51 22.58
C THR A 344 -7.86 5.92 21.49
N LEU A 345 -8.20 7.21 21.39
CA LEU A 345 -9.11 7.72 20.37
C LEU A 345 -8.57 7.52 18.94
N GLY A 346 -7.28 7.76 18.71
CA GLY A 346 -6.68 7.54 17.39
C GLY A 346 -6.77 6.08 16.95
N ASN A 347 -6.52 5.14 17.86
CA ASN A 347 -6.70 3.71 17.60
C ASN A 347 -8.17 3.32 17.37
N MET A 348 -9.13 4.03 17.96
CA MET A 348 -10.56 3.81 17.73
C MET A 348 -11.06 4.40 16.40
N ILE A 349 -10.57 5.58 16.01
CA ILE A 349 -11.05 6.33 14.84
C ILE A 349 -10.53 5.74 13.52
N GLU A 350 -9.28 5.27 13.47
CA GLU A 350 -8.69 4.76 12.22
C GLU A 350 -9.45 3.55 11.62
N SER A 351 -9.78 2.46 12.32
CA SER A 351 -9.29 1.99 13.63
C SER A 351 -8.16 0.95 13.46
N SER A 352 -7.38 0.73 14.53
CA SER A 352 -6.35 -0.31 14.59
C SER A 352 -6.77 -1.53 15.43
N ILE A 353 -6.02 -2.64 15.36
CA ILE A 353 -6.23 -3.82 16.24
C ILE A 353 -5.97 -3.51 17.73
N LEU A 354 -5.51 -2.29 18.03
CA LEU A 354 -5.32 -1.79 19.40
C LEU A 354 -6.54 -1.03 19.92
N SER A 355 -7.56 -0.79 19.08
CA SER A 355 -8.83 -0.21 19.53
C SER A 355 -9.37 -1.02 20.72
N PRO A 356 -9.76 -0.38 21.84
CA PRO A 356 -10.27 -1.09 23.01
C PRO A 356 -11.53 -1.91 22.73
N ASN A 357 -12.30 -1.52 21.71
CA ASN A 357 -13.52 -2.20 21.31
C ASN A 357 -13.82 -1.94 19.83
N ARG A 358 -13.39 -2.85 18.95
CA ARG A 358 -13.64 -2.72 17.52
C ARG A 358 -15.11 -2.90 17.15
N VAL A 359 -15.87 -3.65 17.94
CA VAL A 359 -17.30 -3.89 17.68
C VAL A 359 -18.10 -2.59 17.84
N LEU A 360 -17.72 -1.74 18.80
CA LEU A 360 -18.37 -0.44 19.00
C LEU A 360 -18.16 0.52 17.83
N VAL A 361 -17.02 0.45 17.14
CA VAL A 361 -16.60 1.42 16.12
C VAL A 361 -16.56 0.90 14.68
N ILE A 362 -16.61 -0.43 14.44
CA ILE A 362 -16.56 -1.04 13.09
C ILE A 362 -17.47 -2.28 12.92
N SER A 363 -18.29 -2.70 13.91
CA SER A 363 -19.19 -3.83 13.61
C SER A 363 -20.28 -3.39 12.62
N PRO A 364 -20.48 -4.14 11.51
CA PRO A 364 -21.70 -4.08 10.74
C PRO A 364 -22.91 -4.53 11.58
#